data_AF-A0A0R1YYF1-F1
#
_entry.id   AF-A0A0R1YYF1-F1
#
_cell.length_a   1.000
_cell.length_b   1.000
_cell.length_c   1.000
_cell.angle_alpha   90.00
_cell.angle_beta   90.00
_cell.angle_gamma   90.00
#
_symmetry.space_group_name_H-M   'P 1'
#
loop_
_entity.id
_entity.type
_entity.pdbx_description
1 polymer ?
#
loop_
_entity_poly.entity_id
_entity_poly.type
_entity_poly.pdbx_seq_one_letter_code
_entity_poly.pdbx_strand_id
1 'polypeptide(L)'
;MYQGQLETQTPIAISLLFSIFVGIVAFILFSRNSEHIFVSDSYRLIPTSDTNLFSANLLSSFIAMIYVGLVQLVLYLVTLIPYWGQFGSAFKTTMYFLYQSSNKAHFAMNVTLSIISAIVLAVVALLFFWTSISLIHLTGYTLTNFLPDARQKFFRFVLYIVVVFAFGYIYTVFANRIGDIIEHFHLFEGMSSNLYANLFLASLYLIVFGLLESIGIVYLLKKWVETEN
;
A
#
# COMPACT_ATOMS: atom_id res chain seq x y z
N MET A 1 -3.64 4.03 40.16
CA MET A 1 -2.51 3.24 39.62
C MET A 1 -1.31 4.16 39.52
N TYR A 2 -0.15 3.74 40.03
CA TYR A 2 1.10 4.50 39.95
C TYR A 2 1.46 4.68 38.47
N GLN A 3 1.26 5.88 37.94
CA GLN A 3 1.79 6.28 36.65
C GLN A 3 3.19 6.80 36.96
N GLY A 4 4.23 6.14 36.43
CA GLY A 4 5.60 6.68 36.50
C GLY A 4 5.68 8.06 35.80
N GLN A 5 6.89 8.58 35.59
CA GLN A 5 7.12 9.88 34.93
C GLN A 5 6.66 9.98 33.46
N LEU A 6 5.86 9.03 32.97
CA LEU A 6 5.32 9.05 31.62
C LEU A 6 4.08 9.92 31.59
N GLU A 7 4.07 10.88 30.67
CA GLU A 7 2.85 11.60 30.34
C GLU A 7 1.77 10.60 29.89
N THR A 8 0.52 10.92 30.18
CA THR A 8 -0.61 10.01 29.98
C THR A 8 -0.92 9.70 28.51
N GLN A 9 -0.34 10.47 27.58
CA GLN A 9 -0.42 10.23 26.14
C GLN A 9 0.68 9.28 25.62
N THR A 10 1.75 9.08 26.40
CA THR A 10 2.92 8.30 25.99
C THR A 10 2.59 6.83 25.66
N PRO A 11 1.74 6.10 26.41
CA PRO A 11 1.40 4.72 26.08
C PRO A 11 0.63 4.56 24.77
N ILE A 12 -0.25 5.53 24.45
CA ILE A 12 -1.04 5.56 23.21
C ILE A 12 -0.11 5.86 22.02
N ALA A 13 0.80 6.82 22.18
CA ALA A 13 1.79 7.13 21.15
C ALA A 13 2.73 5.93 20.89
N ILE A 14 3.18 5.25 21.95
CA ILE A 14 4.02 4.05 21.84
C ILE A 14 3.28 2.93 21.11
N SER A 15 2.01 2.67 21.42
CA SER A 15 1.24 1.61 20.75
C SER A 15 0.97 1.92 19.27
N LEU A 16 0.78 3.19 18.91
CA LEU A 16 0.70 3.62 17.51
C LEU A 16 2.02 3.43 16.77
N LEU A 17 3.14 3.84 17.35
CA LEU A 17 4.47 3.64 16.76
C LEU A 17 4.78 2.15 16.58
N PHE A 18 4.47 1.32 17.57
CA PHE A 18 4.65 -0.12 17.48
C PHE A 18 3.80 -0.75 16.37
N SER A 19 2.56 -0.29 16.19
CA SER A 19 1.68 -0.73 15.10
C SER A 19 2.28 -0.47 13.71
N ILE A 20 3.00 0.64 13.52
CA ILE A 20 3.72 0.92 12.27
C ILE A 20 4.79 -0.15 12.01
N PHE A 21 5.62 -0.47 13.01
CA PHE A 21 6.65 -1.50 12.88
C PHE A 21 6.05 -2.87 12.55
N VAL A 22 5.00 -3.27 13.28
CA VAL A 22 4.31 -4.54 13.02
C VAL A 22 3.70 -4.56 11.61
N GLY A 23 3.14 -3.43 11.15
CA GLY A 23 2.59 -3.29 9.81
C GLY A 23 3.64 -3.47 8.72
N ILE A 24 4.82 -2.85 8.88
CA ILE A 24 5.95 -3.00 7.95
C ILE A 24 6.43 -4.46 7.92
N VAL A 25 6.61 -5.09 9.08
CA VAL A 25 7.07 -6.49 9.15
C VAL A 25 6.05 -7.44 8.51
N ALA A 26 4.76 -7.28 8.83
CA ALA A 26 3.70 -8.08 8.24
C ALA A 26 3.65 -7.93 6.71
N PHE A 27 3.73 -6.69 6.23
CA PHE A 27 3.78 -6.39 4.80
C PHE A 27 4.94 -7.12 4.12
N ILE A 28 6.17 -7.00 4.64
CA ILE A 28 7.35 -7.68 4.09
C ILE A 28 7.16 -9.20 4.05
N LEU A 29 6.66 -9.80 5.13
CA LEU A 29 6.47 -11.25 5.22
C LEU A 29 5.47 -11.76 4.18
N PHE A 30 4.36 -11.04 4.03
CA PHE A 30 3.32 -11.43 3.07
C PHE A 30 3.73 -11.12 1.62
N SER A 31 4.47 -10.04 1.35
CA SER A 31 5.04 -9.79 0.03
C SER A 31 6.00 -10.90 -0.38
N ARG A 32 6.89 -11.33 0.54
CA ARG A 32 7.78 -12.47 0.28
C ARG A 32 7.01 -13.77 0.02
N ASN A 33 5.96 -14.03 0.79
CA ASN A 33 5.13 -15.23 0.59
C ASN A 33 4.41 -15.20 -0.77
N SER A 34 3.94 -14.02 -1.18
CA SER A 34 3.34 -13.81 -2.49
C SER A 34 4.28 -14.13 -3.64
N GLU A 35 5.54 -13.66 -3.56
CA GLU A 35 6.55 -13.94 -4.59
C GLU A 35 6.83 -15.45 -4.72
N HIS A 36 6.92 -16.16 -3.59
CA HIS A 36 7.17 -17.60 -3.60
C HIS A 36 6.07 -18.38 -4.33
N ILE A 37 4.81 -17.96 -4.21
CA ILE A 37 3.67 -18.60 -4.91
C ILE A 37 3.81 -18.48 -6.43
N PHE A 38 4.34 -17.35 -6.93
CA PHE A 38 4.48 -17.12 -8.37
C PHE A 38 5.63 -17.91 -9.01
N VAL A 39 6.67 -18.25 -8.24
CA VAL A 39 7.89 -18.91 -8.76
C VAL A 39 7.92 -20.41 -8.45
N SER A 40 7.10 -20.90 -7.51
CA SER A 40 7.11 -22.30 -7.07
C SER A 40 6.28 -23.22 -7.98
N ASP A 41 6.93 -24.26 -8.53
CA ASP A 41 6.29 -25.27 -9.40
C ASP A 41 5.06 -25.95 -8.77
N SER A 42 5.07 -26.21 -7.45
CA SER A 42 3.95 -26.86 -6.77
C SER A 42 2.62 -26.10 -6.88
N TYR A 43 2.65 -24.76 -6.90
CA TYR A 43 1.43 -23.94 -7.01
C TYR A 43 0.95 -23.82 -8.45
N ARG A 44 1.85 -24.01 -9.43
CA ARG A 44 1.56 -23.93 -10.86
C ARG A 44 0.94 -25.21 -11.42
N LEU A 45 1.12 -26.34 -10.73
CA LEU A 45 0.44 -27.61 -11.05
C LEU A 45 -1.06 -27.59 -10.69
N ILE A 46 -1.53 -26.58 -9.97
CA ILE A 46 -2.96 -26.40 -9.69
C ILE A 46 -3.63 -25.96 -11.00
N PRO A 47 -4.66 -26.67 -11.50
CA PRO A 47 -5.33 -26.32 -12.75
C PRO A 47 -6.17 -25.05 -12.58
N THR A 48 -5.51 -23.89 -12.68
CA THR A 48 -6.11 -22.56 -12.59
C THR A 48 -5.42 -21.61 -13.58
N SER A 49 -6.10 -20.55 -14.00
CA SER A 49 -5.48 -19.53 -14.87
C SER A 49 -4.52 -18.64 -14.08
N ASP A 50 -3.49 -18.10 -14.72
CA ASP A 50 -2.55 -17.17 -14.05
C ASP A 50 -3.24 -15.93 -13.49
N THR A 51 -4.31 -15.46 -14.14
CA THR A 51 -5.12 -14.35 -13.63
C THR A 51 -5.80 -14.72 -12.32
N ASN A 52 -6.35 -15.95 -12.22
CA ASN A 52 -6.98 -16.44 -11.00
C ASN A 52 -5.94 -16.67 -9.90
N LEU A 53 -4.76 -17.20 -10.25
CA LEU A 53 -3.66 -17.39 -9.31
C LEU A 53 -3.18 -16.06 -8.74
N PHE A 54 -2.94 -15.07 -9.61
CA PHE A 54 -2.55 -13.72 -9.21
C PHE A 54 -3.61 -13.04 -8.33
N SER A 55 -4.87 -13.01 -8.77
CA SER A 55 -5.95 -12.35 -8.03
C SER A 55 -6.24 -13.04 -6.69
N ALA A 56 -6.20 -14.38 -6.63
CA ALA A 56 -6.37 -15.12 -5.38
C ALA A 56 -5.22 -14.84 -4.40
N ASN A 57 -3.98 -14.77 -4.88
CA ASN A 57 -2.84 -14.46 -4.04
C ASN A 57 -2.89 -13.00 -3.51
N LEU A 58 -3.20 -12.04 -4.39
CA LEU A 58 -3.36 -10.63 -4.00
C LEU A 58 -4.48 -10.47 -2.97
N LEU A 59 -5.63 -11.12 -3.19
CA LEU A 59 -6.75 -11.09 -2.26
C LEU A 59 -6.42 -11.76 -0.92
N SER A 60 -5.76 -12.91 -0.95
CA SER A 60 -5.34 -13.63 0.26
C SER A 60 -4.40 -12.78 1.12
N SER A 61 -3.41 -12.16 0.49
CA SER A 61 -2.47 -11.25 1.13
C SER A 61 -3.16 -10.01 1.72
N PHE A 62 -4.13 -9.45 0.99
CA PHE A 62 -4.93 -8.33 1.46
C PHE A 62 -5.77 -8.70 2.70
N ILE A 63 -6.43 -9.86 2.68
CA ILE A 63 -7.19 -10.38 3.84
C ILE A 63 -6.26 -10.63 5.03
N ALA A 64 -5.05 -11.15 4.81
CA ALA A 64 -4.06 -11.35 5.86
C ALA A 64 -3.63 -10.02 6.50
N MET A 65 -3.47 -8.96 5.70
CA MET A 65 -3.22 -7.61 6.23
C MET A 65 -4.40 -7.04 7.00
N ILE A 66 -5.64 -7.28 6.58
CA ILE A 66 -6.83 -6.91 7.35
C ILE A 66 -6.81 -7.61 8.72
N TYR A 67 -6.47 -8.90 8.75
CA TYR A 67 -6.37 -9.65 9.99
C TYR A 67 -5.32 -9.05 10.95
N VAL A 68 -4.14 -8.69 10.45
CA VAL A 68 -3.11 -7.99 11.24
C VAL A 68 -3.63 -6.65 11.76
N GLY A 69 -4.31 -5.87 10.91
CA GLY A 69 -4.91 -4.60 11.30
C GLY A 69 -5.96 -4.74 12.40
N LEU A 70 -6.80 -5.78 12.34
CA LEU A 70 -7.78 -6.07 13.39
C LEU A 70 -7.13 -6.44 14.72
N VAL A 71 -6.07 -7.26 14.69
CA VAL A 71 -5.29 -7.59 15.89
C VAL A 71 -4.66 -6.34 16.50
N GLN A 72 -4.07 -5.47 15.67
CA GLN A 72 -3.53 -4.18 16.12
C GLN A 72 -4.61 -3.27 16.72
N LEU A 73 -5.79 -3.20 16.10
CA LEU A 73 -6.91 -2.43 16.62
C LEU A 73 -7.34 -2.91 18.01
N VAL A 74 -7.44 -4.23 18.21
CA VAL A 74 -7.77 -4.81 19.53
C VAL A 74 -6.70 -4.44 20.55
N LEU A 75 -5.41 -4.58 20.22
CA LEU A 75 -4.31 -4.21 21.12
C LEU A 75 -4.36 -2.71 21.47
N TYR A 76 -4.59 -1.86 20.47
CA TYR A 76 -4.74 -0.42 20.66
C TYR A 76 -5.89 -0.10 21.63
N LEU A 77 -7.07 -0.69 21.42
CA LEU A 77 -8.23 -0.51 22.29
C LEU A 77 -7.93 -0.96 23.73
N VAL A 78 -7.24 -2.09 23.92
CA VAL A 78 -6.83 -2.56 25.25
C VAL A 78 -5.88 -1.56 25.93
N THR A 79 -4.90 -1.00 25.20
CA THR A 79 -3.99 0.02 25.74
C THR A 79 -4.70 1.33 26.08
N LEU A 80 -5.85 1.60 25.47
CA LEU A 80 -6.62 2.82 25.65
C LEU A 80 -7.50 2.80 26.92
N ILE A 81 -7.90 1.61 27.40
CA ILE A 81 -8.82 1.45 28.55
C ILE A 81 -8.39 2.27 29.78
N PRO A 82 -7.11 2.22 30.25
CA PRO A 82 -6.70 2.96 31.44
C PRO A 82 -6.70 4.49 31.25
N TYR A 83 -6.73 4.97 30.02
CA TYR A 83 -6.58 6.38 29.64
C TYR A 83 -7.85 6.96 28.99
N TRP A 84 -8.97 6.23 28.99
CA TRP A 84 -10.18 6.57 28.26
C TRP A 84 -10.70 7.99 28.54
N GLY A 85 -10.72 8.41 29.82
CA GLY A 85 -11.18 9.75 30.20
C GLY A 85 -10.33 10.89 29.64
N GLN A 86 -9.03 10.65 29.46
CA GLN A 86 -8.08 11.64 28.94
C GLN A 86 -8.06 11.64 27.41
N PHE A 87 -8.24 10.47 26.80
CA PHE A 87 -8.46 10.37 25.37
C PHE A 87 -9.68 11.20 24.95
N GLY A 88 -10.80 11.12 25.68
CA GLY A 88 -12.00 11.89 25.37
C GLY A 88 -11.78 13.42 25.41
N SER A 89 -11.02 13.91 26.40
CA SER A 89 -10.70 15.35 26.50
C SER A 89 -9.72 15.80 25.42
N ALA A 90 -8.69 15.00 25.14
CA ALA A 90 -7.74 15.26 24.05
C ALA A 90 -8.44 15.27 22.69
N PHE A 91 -9.29 14.26 22.42
CA PHE A 91 -10.08 14.17 21.19
C PHE A 91 -10.98 15.40 21.00
N LYS A 92 -11.72 15.80 22.05
CA LYS A 92 -12.58 16.99 22.00
C LYS A 92 -11.77 18.26 21.72
N THR A 93 -10.59 18.39 22.33
CA THR A 93 -9.68 19.52 22.14
C THR A 93 -9.19 19.59 20.69
N THR A 94 -8.71 18.47 20.14
CA THR A 94 -8.30 18.36 18.74
C THR A 94 -9.46 18.68 17.79
N MET A 95 -10.65 18.13 18.03
CA MET A 95 -11.84 18.41 17.21
C MET A 95 -12.27 19.88 17.29
N TYR A 96 -12.15 20.50 18.46
CA TYR A 96 -12.43 21.93 18.63
C TYR A 96 -11.45 22.80 17.80
N PHE A 97 -10.16 22.50 17.87
CA PHE A 97 -9.15 23.21 17.06
C PHE A 97 -9.38 23.03 15.56
N LEU A 98 -9.68 21.80 15.12
CA LEU A 98 -10.01 21.53 13.72
C LEU A 98 -11.27 22.27 13.27
N TYR A 99 -12.31 22.29 14.09
CA TYR A 99 -13.55 23.01 13.80
C TYR A 99 -13.31 24.52 13.66
N GLN A 100 -12.50 25.11 14.55
CA GLN A 100 -12.21 26.54 14.53
C GLN A 100 -11.33 26.95 13.35
N SER A 101 -10.50 26.04 12.85
CA SER A 101 -9.57 26.27 11.73
C SER A 101 -10.17 25.91 10.37
N SER A 102 -11.43 25.47 10.32
CA SER A 102 -12.08 24.95 9.12
C SER A 102 -13.30 25.77 8.70
N ASN A 103 -13.77 25.55 7.46
CA ASN A 103 -15.07 26.05 7.03
C ASN A 103 -16.20 25.38 7.84
N LYS A 104 -16.79 26.15 8.75
CA LYS A 104 -17.81 25.68 9.71
C LYS A 104 -19.06 25.12 9.03
N ALA A 105 -19.46 25.68 7.89
CA ALA A 105 -20.68 25.29 7.18
C ALA A 105 -20.61 23.84 6.65
N HIS A 106 -19.41 23.35 6.35
CA HIS A 106 -19.20 22.03 5.76
C HIS A 106 -18.24 21.15 6.58
N PHE A 107 -17.98 21.50 7.84
CA PHE A 107 -16.97 20.83 8.66
C PHE A 107 -17.19 19.32 8.77
N ALA A 108 -18.39 18.90 9.17
CA ALA A 108 -18.70 17.47 9.36
C ALA A 108 -18.55 16.68 8.05
N MET A 109 -19.01 17.26 6.93
CA MET A 109 -18.88 16.66 5.60
C MET A 109 -17.42 16.54 5.19
N ASN A 110 -16.63 17.62 5.33
CA ASN A 110 -15.23 17.65 4.93
C ASN A 110 -14.39 16.67 5.75
N VAL A 111 -14.61 16.58 7.07
CA VAL A 111 -13.92 15.61 7.94
C VAL A 111 -14.29 14.18 7.54
N THR A 112 -15.58 13.91 7.32
CA THR A 112 -16.05 12.57 6.94
C THR A 112 -15.46 12.14 5.59
N LEU A 113 -15.52 13.00 4.58
CA LEU A 113 -14.94 12.72 3.26
C LEU A 113 -13.41 12.58 3.34
N SER A 114 -12.74 13.36 4.19
CA SER A 114 -11.29 13.23 4.38
C SER A 114 -10.92 11.89 5.00
N ILE A 115 -11.69 11.42 5.99
CA ILE A 115 -11.48 10.09 6.59
C ILE A 115 -11.73 8.98 5.56
N ILE A 116 -12.84 9.05 4.81
CA ILE A 116 -13.17 8.05 3.78
C ILE A 116 -12.08 8.02 2.71
N SER A 117 -11.70 9.17 2.17
CA SER A 117 -10.66 9.27 1.14
C SER A 117 -9.29 8.80 1.64
N ALA A 118 -8.94 9.04 2.91
CA ALA A 118 -7.72 8.52 3.51
C ALA A 118 -7.73 6.99 3.64
N ILE A 119 -8.87 6.40 4.03
CA ILE A 119 -9.04 4.94 4.10
C ILE A 119 -8.94 4.32 2.70
N VAL A 120 -9.62 4.91 1.71
CA VAL A 120 -9.56 4.47 0.32
C VAL A 120 -8.12 4.53 -0.20
N LEU A 121 -7.43 5.65 0.02
CA LEU A 121 -6.03 5.79 -0.38
C LEU A 121 -5.13 4.76 0.31
N ALA A 122 -5.32 4.50 1.60
CA ALA A 122 -4.53 3.53 2.34
C ALA A 122 -4.69 2.11 1.77
N VAL A 123 -5.92 1.70 1.46
CA VAL A 123 -6.21 0.40 0.85
C VAL A 123 -5.63 0.31 -0.56
N VAL A 124 -5.86 1.33 -1.39
CA VAL A 124 -5.36 1.37 -2.76
C VAL A 124 -3.84 1.37 -2.79
N ALA A 125 -3.19 2.18 -1.94
CA ALA A 125 -1.73 2.24 -1.83
C ALA A 125 -1.16 0.89 -1.39
N LEU A 126 -1.79 0.21 -0.43
CA LEU A 126 -1.37 -1.11 0.00
C LEU A 126 -1.39 -2.13 -1.16
N LEU A 127 -2.49 -2.19 -1.90
CA LEU A 127 -2.62 -3.07 -3.07
C LEU A 127 -1.62 -2.69 -4.16
N PHE A 128 -1.46 -1.40 -4.42
CA PHE A 128 -0.52 -0.86 -5.40
C PHE A 128 0.92 -1.25 -5.08
N PHE A 129 1.40 -1.03 -3.85
CA PHE A 129 2.76 -1.44 -3.49
C PHE A 129 2.95 -2.96 -3.63
N TRP A 130 1.90 -3.74 -3.38
CA TRP A 130 1.95 -5.18 -3.59
C TRP A 130 2.12 -5.56 -5.06
N THR A 131 1.37 -4.92 -5.96
CA THR A 131 1.48 -5.14 -7.40
C THR A 131 2.84 -4.67 -7.90
N SER A 132 3.34 -3.52 -7.44
CA SER A 132 4.66 -3.02 -7.83
C SER A 132 5.78 -3.98 -7.43
N ILE A 133 5.78 -4.47 -6.18
CA ILE A 133 6.78 -5.43 -5.70
C ILE A 133 6.73 -6.71 -6.53
N SER A 134 5.52 -7.24 -6.76
CA SER A 134 5.33 -8.47 -7.54
C SER A 134 5.84 -8.31 -8.97
N LEU A 135 5.56 -7.17 -9.60
CA LEU A 135 6.00 -6.87 -10.96
C LEU A 135 7.52 -6.69 -11.06
N ILE A 136 8.12 -5.96 -10.11
CA ILE A 136 9.58 -5.79 -10.01
C ILE A 136 10.25 -7.16 -9.85
N HIS A 137 9.72 -8.01 -8.96
CA HIS A 137 10.26 -9.34 -8.71
C HIS A 137 10.18 -10.22 -9.97
N LEU A 138 9.01 -10.31 -10.59
CA LEU A 138 8.80 -11.10 -11.81
C LEU A 138 9.67 -10.60 -12.96
N THR A 139 9.74 -9.28 -13.16
CA THR A 139 10.59 -8.68 -14.18
C THR A 139 12.06 -9.01 -13.94
N GLY A 140 12.52 -8.87 -12.69
CA GLY A 140 13.87 -9.25 -12.29
C GLY A 140 14.14 -10.72 -12.59
N TYR A 141 13.27 -11.62 -12.14
CA TYR A 141 13.36 -13.07 -12.38
C TYR A 141 13.45 -13.38 -13.88
N THR A 142 12.52 -12.88 -14.68
CA THR A 142 12.52 -13.07 -16.15
C THR A 142 13.80 -12.55 -16.80
N LEU A 143 14.27 -11.37 -16.41
CA LEU A 143 15.48 -10.79 -17.00
C LEU A 143 16.75 -11.58 -16.62
N THR A 144 16.77 -12.26 -15.46
CA THR A 144 17.93 -13.09 -15.09
C THR A 144 18.13 -14.30 -16.00
N ASN A 145 17.11 -14.75 -16.74
CA ASN A 145 17.23 -15.84 -17.71
C ASN A 145 18.10 -15.45 -18.92
N PHE A 146 18.36 -14.17 -19.14
CA PHE A 146 19.22 -13.66 -20.22
C PHE A 146 20.67 -13.42 -19.79
N LEU A 147 21.02 -13.66 -18.52
CA LEU A 147 22.37 -13.41 -18.00
C LEU A 147 23.26 -14.68 -18.08
N PRO A 148 24.56 -14.57 -18.42
CA PRO A 148 25.49 -15.71 -18.44
C PRO A 148 25.73 -16.31 -17.05
N ASP A 149 25.86 -17.64 -16.98
CA ASP A 149 26.01 -18.39 -15.71
C ASP A 149 27.26 -18.05 -14.90
N ALA A 150 28.32 -17.51 -15.51
CA ALA A 150 29.64 -17.47 -14.89
C ALA A 150 29.90 -16.32 -13.89
N ARG A 151 28.95 -15.39 -13.66
CA ARG A 151 29.08 -14.31 -12.64
C ARG A 151 27.75 -13.93 -11.98
N GLN A 152 26.83 -14.90 -11.85
CA GLN A 152 25.42 -14.67 -11.56
C GLN A 152 25.11 -13.72 -10.38
N LYS A 153 25.80 -13.80 -9.23
CA LYS A 153 25.37 -13.05 -8.03
C LYS A 153 25.47 -11.52 -8.18
N PHE A 154 26.59 -11.02 -8.71
CA PHE A 154 26.80 -9.58 -8.86
C PHE A 154 25.89 -8.98 -9.94
N PHE A 155 25.82 -9.63 -11.12
CA PHE A 155 24.98 -9.14 -12.21
C PHE A 155 23.49 -9.20 -11.88
N ARG A 156 23.03 -10.23 -11.15
CA ARG A 156 21.64 -10.29 -10.67
C ARG A 156 21.32 -9.18 -9.69
N PHE A 157 22.23 -8.86 -8.77
CA PHE A 157 22.06 -7.75 -7.84
C PHE A 157 21.98 -6.40 -8.55
N VAL A 158 22.91 -6.13 -9.48
CA VAL A 158 22.91 -4.89 -10.28
C VAL A 158 21.63 -4.79 -11.12
N LEU A 159 21.22 -5.89 -11.77
CA LEU A 159 20.00 -5.95 -12.55
C LEU A 159 18.78 -5.60 -11.68
N TYR A 160 18.66 -6.18 -10.48
CA TYR A 160 17.56 -5.89 -9.57
C TYR A 160 17.49 -4.40 -9.21
N ILE A 161 18.63 -3.79 -8.87
CA ILE A 161 18.71 -2.35 -8.62
C ILE A 161 18.24 -1.55 -9.85
N VAL A 162 18.73 -1.89 -11.04
CA VAL A 162 18.35 -1.21 -12.28
C VAL A 162 16.84 -1.32 -12.53
N VAL A 163 16.24 -2.48 -12.31
CA VAL A 163 14.79 -2.69 -12.46
C VAL A 163 14.03 -1.78 -11.49
N VAL A 164 14.41 -1.74 -10.20
CA VAL A 164 13.76 -0.86 -9.21
C VAL A 164 13.83 0.61 -9.63
N PHE A 165 15.01 1.10 -10.05
CA PHE A 165 15.15 2.48 -10.53
C PHE A 165 14.37 2.74 -11.82
N ALA A 166 14.32 1.78 -12.74
CA ALA A 166 13.54 1.90 -13.97
C ALA A 166 12.05 2.04 -13.68
N PHE A 167 11.50 1.23 -12.77
CA PHE A 167 10.11 1.35 -12.32
C PHE A 167 9.85 2.70 -11.64
N GLY A 168 10.77 3.17 -10.79
CA GLY A 168 10.66 4.50 -10.18
C GLY A 168 10.63 5.62 -11.21
N TYR A 169 11.48 5.57 -12.23
CA TYR A 169 11.50 6.53 -13.32
C TYR A 169 10.21 6.48 -14.15
N ILE A 170 9.75 5.28 -14.52
CA ILE A 170 8.49 5.08 -15.25
C ILE A 170 7.31 5.68 -14.45
N TYR A 171 7.29 5.47 -13.14
CA TYR A 171 6.27 6.06 -12.27
C TYR A 171 6.28 7.58 -12.32
N THR A 172 7.45 8.22 -12.22
CA THR A 172 7.56 9.68 -12.32
C THR A 172 7.07 10.19 -13.68
N VAL A 173 7.49 9.56 -14.78
CA VAL A 173 7.05 9.94 -16.13
C VAL A 173 5.53 9.80 -16.25
N PHE A 174 4.98 8.67 -15.81
CA PHE A 174 3.55 8.39 -15.90
C PHE A 174 2.71 9.35 -15.06
N ALA A 175 3.13 9.61 -13.80
CA ALA A 175 2.45 10.55 -12.91
C ALA A 175 2.41 11.96 -13.51
N ASN A 176 3.53 12.44 -14.07
CA ASN A 176 3.59 13.73 -14.75
C ASN A 176 2.65 13.77 -15.97
N ARG A 177 2.63 12.72 -16.80
CA ARG A 177 1.76 12.68 -17.98
C ARG A 177 0.28 12.64 -17.67
N ILE A 178 -0.14 11.91 -16.65
CA ILE A 178 -1.54 11.98 -16.21
C ILE A 178 -1.83 13.36 -15.62
N GLY A 179 -0.89 13.97 -14.88
CA GLY A 179 -0.98 15.36 -14.42
C GLY A 179 -1.26 16.32 -15.57
N ASP A 180 -0.47 16.25 -16.63
CA ASP A 180 -0.62 17.08 -17.85
C ASP A 180 -2.02 16.90 -18.47
N ILE A 181 -2.54 15.66 -18.56
CA ILE A 181 -3.87 15.36 -19.11
C ILE A 181 -4.97 15.95 -18.23
N ILE A 182 -4.87 15.78 -16.92
CA ILE A 182 -5.85 16.31 -15.97
C ILE A 182 -5.94 17.83 -16.06
N GLU A 183 -4.78 18.49 -16.13
CA GLU A 183 -4.70 19.94 -16.27
C GLU A 183 -5.25 20.40 -17.62
N HIS A 184 -4.85 19.76 -18.73
CA HIS A 184 -5.28 20.11 -20.07
C HIS A 184 -6.80 20.02 -20.28
N PHE A 185 -7.43 19.00 -19.70
CA PHE A 185 -8.88 18.77 -19.81
C PHE A 185 -9.67 19.35 -18.64
N HIS A 186 -9.04 20.08 -17.72
CA HIS A 186 -9.68 20.68 -16.55
C HIS A 186 -10.50 19.68 -15.72
N LEU A 187 -10.09 18.40 -15.68
CA LEU A 187 -10.93 17.27 -15.22
C LEU A 187 -11.25 17.32 -13.71
N PHE A 188 -10.57 18.16 -12.95
CA PHE A 188 -10.75 18.34 -11.51
C PHE A 188 -10.54 19.81 -11.08
N GLU A 189 -10.89 20.75 -11.96
CA GLU A 189 -10.78 22.19 -11.66
C GLU A 189 -11.66 22.55 -10.44
N GLY A 190 -11.08 23.28 -9.47
CA GLY A 190 -11.74 23.61 -8.20
C GLY A 190 -11.69 22.53 -7.11
N MET A 191 -11.15 21.34 -7.39
CA MET A 191 -10.96 20.29 -6.38
C MET A 191 -9.64 20.40 -5.60
N SER A 192 -8.63 21.08 -6.14
CA SER A 192 -7.24 21.08 -5.64
C SER A 192 -7.06 21.66 -4.23
N SER A 193 -7.96 22.51 -3.75
CA SER A 193 -7.88 23.09 -2.40
C SER A 193 -8.42 22.18 -1.30
N ASN A 194 -9.11 21.08 -1.65
CA ASN A 194 -9.76 20.19 -0.70
C ASN A 194 -8.93 18.93 -0.45
N LEU A 195 -8.57 18.66 0.80
CA LEU A 195 -7.77 17.48 1.19
C LEU A 195 -8.40 16.17 0.69
N TYR A 196 -9.70 15.97 0.95
CA TYR A 196 -10.38 14.74 0.53
C TYR A 196 -10.33 14.51 -0.98
N ALA A 197 -10.43 15.59 -1.76
CA ALA A 197 -10.41 15.53 -3.21
C ALA A 197 -9.02 15.14 -3.73
N ASN A 198 -7.96 15.71 -3.15
CA ASN A 198 -6.57 15.33 -3.46
C ASN A 198 -6.28 13.86 -3.09
N LEU A 199 -6.80 13.38 -1.96
CA LEU A 199 -6.64 11.98 -1.54
C LEU A 199 -7.39 11.00 -2.48
N PHE A 200 -8.60 11.36 -2.92
CA PHE A 200 -9.33 10.58 -3.92
C PHE A 200 -8.63 10.56 -5.27
N LEU A 201 -8.13 11.72 -5.71
CA LEU A 201 -7.36 11.82 -6.95
C LEU A 201 -6.11 10.94 -6.86
N ALA A 202 -5.32 11.04 -5.79
CA ALA A 202 -4.18 10.15 -5.57
C ALA A 202 -4.57 8.67 -5.62
N SER A 203 -5.73 8.30 -5.05
CA SER A 203 -6.25 6.92 -5.12
C SER A 203 -6.53 6.51 -6.57
N LEU A 204 -7.14 7.39 -7.38
CA LEU A 204 -7.42 7.11 -8.78
C LEU A 204 -6.13 6.87 -9.59
N TYR A 205 -5.09 7.69 -9.37
CA TYR A 205 -3.77 7.51 -9.99
C TYR A 205 -3.20 6.12 -9.70
N LEU A 206 -3.22 5.72 -8.43
CA LEU A 206 -2.70 4.41 -8.01
C LEU A 206 -3.54 3.24 -8.54
N ILE A 207 -4.87 3.39 -8.64
CA ILE A 207 -5.73 2.37 -9.26
C ILE A 207 -5.36 2.18 -10.73
N VAL A 208 -5.29 3.27 -11.50
CA VAL A 208 -4.98 3.20 -12.93
C VAL A 208 -3.62 2.54 -13.15
N PHE A 209 -2.61 2.96 -12.38
CA PHE A 209 -1.28 2.41 -12.52
C PHE A 209 -1.18 0.96 -12.03
N GLY A 210 -1.80 0.62 -10.89
CA GLY A 210 -1.86 -0.76 -10.39
C GLY A 210 -2.59 -1.74 -11.32
N LEU A 211 -3.60 -1.27 -12.06
CA LEU A 211 -4.23 -2.07 -13.11
C LEU A 211 -3.27 -2.35 -14.27
N LEU A 212 -2.48 -1.36 -14.70
CA LEU A 212 -1.44 -1.56 -15.72
C LEU A 212 -0.36 -2.53 -15.23
N GLU A 213 0.08 -2.41 -13.98
CA GLU A 213 1.02 -3.36 -13.38
C GLU A 213 0.45 -4.78 -13.35
N SER A 214 -0.83 -4.92 -12.99
CA SER A 214 -1.52 -6.22 -12.97
C SER A 214 -1.55 -6.88 -14.36
N ILE A 215 -1.74 -6.10 -15.42
CA ILE A 215 -1.65 -6.59 -16.81
C ILE A 215 -0.23 -7.09 -17.10
N GLY A 216 0.79 -6.32 -16.71
CA GLY A 216 2.20 -6.72 -16.85
C GLY A 216 2.54 -8.01 -16.10
N ILE A 217 2.04 -8.16 -14.87
CA ILE A 217 2.22 -9.36 -14.05
C ILE A 217 1.62 -10.59 -14.74
N VAL A 218 0.34 -10.51 -15.13
CA VAL A 218 -0.34 -11.63 -15.80
C VAL A 218 0.34 -11.99 -17.11
N TYR A 219 0.84 -11.00 -17.86
CA TYR A 219 1.60 -11.24 -19.08
C TYR A 219 2.91 -11.99 -18.81
N LEU A 220 3.68 -11.57 -17.80
CA LEU A 220 4.94 -12.22 -17.44
C LEU A 220 4.72 -13.65 -16.94
N LEU A 221 3.70 -13.88 -16.12
CA LEU A 221 3.33 -15.22 -15.65
C LEU A 221 3.04 -16.18 -16.81
N LYS A 222 2.20 -15.74 -17.77
CA LYS A 222 1.84 -16.54 -18.94
C LYS A 222 2.99 -16.85 -19.87
N LYS A 223 3.90 -15.89 -20.10
CA LYS A 223 4.86 -15.99 -21.22
C LYS A 223 6.28 -16.35 -20.80
N TRP A 224 6.65 -16.09 -19.56
CA TRP A 224 8.05 -16.13 -19.13
C TRP A 224 8.29 -16.95 -17.86
N VAL A 225 7.23 -17.45 -17.23
CA VAL A 225 7.32 -18.35 -16.08
C VAL A 225 6.88 -19.77 -16.46
N GLU A 226 6.20 -20.00 -17.60
CA GLU A 226 5.89 -21.35 -18.12
C GLU A 226 7.15 -22.18 -18.37
N THR A 227 7.25 -23.30 -17.64
CA THR A 227 8.10 -24.43 -18.01
C THR A 227 7.38 -25.11 -19.16
N GLU A 228 7.93 -25.05 -20.37
CA GLU A 228 7.44 -25.87 -21.49
C GLU A 228 7.51 -27.34 -21.04
N ASN A 229 6.35 -28.01 -21.01
CA ASN A 229 6.27 -29.47 -20.91
C ASN A 229 6.33 -30.08 -22.31
#